data_AF-B8FJM4-F1
#
_entry.id   AF-B8FJM4-F1
#
_cell.length_a   1.000
_cell.length_b   1.000
_cell.length_c   1.000
_cell.angle_alpha   90.00
_cell.angle_beta   90.00
_cell.angle_gamma   90.00
#
_symmetry.space_group_name_H-M   'P 1'
#
loop_
_entity.id
_entity.type
_entity.pdbx_description
1 polymer ?
#
loop_
_entity_poly.entity_id
_entity_poly.type
_entity_poly.pdbx_seq_one_letter_code
_entity_poly.pdbx_strand_id
1 'polypeptide(L)'
;MLFEQSNRWLFVMVCLAVMTVLSCAGYNSLSSKVHPEEPPPDYIALGNKYFLGDGVERDYSQAAMYFQKAADEQDAPEAWFMLGRMHLEGLGFEQDIKEGARDYAKAANLGHDEARYQLAALFFSSRAYDEAFDWAAPAAKNNHAKAQFLVGMLFLEVGDNDLALEWLARSAVKGHAPTAGIIASLGASPQDLPDPSAPIREDMMANPFK
;
A
#
# COMPACT_ATOMS: atom_id res chain seq x y z
N MET A 1 -29.64 -40.24 39.60
CA MET A 1 -29.23 -39.28 38.55
C MET A 1 -30.47 -38.62 37.93
N LEU A 2 -31.26 -37.89 38.74
CA LEU A 2 -32.55 -37.30 38.32
C LEU A 2 -32.67 -35.83 38.74
N PHE A 3 -31.59 -35.06 38.62
CA PHE A 3 -31.59 -33.64 39.03
C PHE A 3 -30.99 -32.66 38.01
N GLU A 4 -30.67 -33.11 36.79
CA GLU A 4 -30.01 -32.26 35.77
C GLU A 4 -30.82 -32.03 34.49
N GLN A 5 -32.08 -32.45 34.44
CA GLN A 5 -32.95 -32.25 33.26
C GLN A 5 -34.12 -31.27 33.49
N SER A 6 -34.36 -30.77 34.71
CA SER A 6 -35.49 -29.85 34.97
C SER A 6 -35.21 -28.37 34.64
N ASN A 7 -33.95 -27.97 34.43
CA ASN A 7 -33.58 -26.55 34.32
C ASN A 7 -33.49 -26.02 32.87
N ARG A 8 -33.54 -26.88 31.85
CA ARG A 8 -33.54 -26.44 30.44
C ARG A 8 -34.90 -25.91 29.98
N TRP A 9 -36.00 -26.40 30.53
CA TRP A 9 -37.35 -25.97 30.15
C TRP A 9 -37.80 -24.68 30.84
N LEU A 10 -37.36 -24.45 32.08
CA LEU A 10 -37.60 -23.20 32.81
C LEU A 10 -36.91 -22.00 32.15
N PHE A 11 -35.69 -22.16 31.61
CA PHE A 11 -35.00 -21.08 30.89
C PHE A 11 -35.67 -20.72 29.56
N VAL A 12 -36.17 -21.73 28.81
CA VAL A 12 -36.86 -21.50 27.53
C VAL A 12 -38.24 -20.85 27.74
N MET A 13 -38.95 -21.17 28.82
CA MET A 13 -40.22 -20.50 29.16
C MET A 13 -40.04 -19.05 29.63
N VAL A 14 -38.97 -18.75 30.38
CA VAL A 14 -38.68 -17.36 30.81
C VAL A 14 -38.27 -16.47 29.62
N CYS A 15 -37.56 -17.02 28.62
CA CYS A 15 -37.20 -16.27 27.41
C CYS A 15 -38.40 -15.92 26.51
N LEU A 16 -39.47 -16.75 26.47
CA LEU A 16 -40.66 -16.46 25.67
C LEU A 16 -41.59 -15.41 26.31
N ALA A 17 -41.55 -15.25 27.64
CA ALA A 17 -42.33 -14.23 28.34
C ALA A 17 -41.70 -12.83 28.25
N VAL A 18 -40.37 -12.72 28.17
CA VAL A 18 -39.70 -11.41 28.01
C VAL A 18 -39.84 -10.85 26.58
N MET A 19 -39.99 -11.71 25.56
CA MET A 19 -40.19 -11.25 24.19
C MET A 19 -41.61 -10.77 23.85
N THR A 20 -42.62 -11.07 24.67
CA THR A 20 -44.00 -10.62 24.43
C THR A 20 -44.39 -9.36 25.21
N VAL A 21 -43.66 -8.99 26.27
CA VAL A 21 -43.93 -7.75 27.02
C VAL A 21 -43.31 -6.50 26.37
N LEU A 22 -42.36 -6.66 25.44
CA LEU A 22 -41.83 -5.55 24.63
C LEU A 22 -42.68 -5.22 23.39
N SER A 23 -43.85 -5.85 23.23
CA SER A 23 -44.75 -5.66 22.10
C SER A 23 -45.88 -4.64 22.34
N CYS A 24 -46.02 -4.05 23.53
CA CYS A 24 -47.07 -3.07 23.79
C CYS A 24 -46.51 -1.84 24.53
N ALA A 25 -46.62 -0.69 23.89
CA ALA A 25 -46.24 0.66 24.37
C ALA A 25 -44.72 0.95 24.44
N GLY A 26 -44.10 1.24 23.29
CA GLY A 26 -42.85 2.00 23.27
C GLY A 26 -41.93 1.80 22.06
N TYR A 27 -42.07 0.71 21.32
CA TYR A 27 -41.17 0.40 20.20
C TYR A 27 -41.49 1.09 18.87
N ASN A 28 -42.38 2.09 18.87
CA ASN A 28 -42.87 2.72 17.64
C ASN A 28 -42.60 4.22 17.53
N SER A 29 -41.55 4.74 18.17
CA SER A 29 -41.10 6.13 17.95
C SER A 29 -39.59 6.31 17.74
N LEU A 30 -38.83 5.23 17.56
CA LEU A 30 -37.39 5.29 17.21
C LEU A 30 -37.02 4.50 15.95
N SER A 31 -38.00 4.21 15.08
CA SER A 31 -37.75 3.95 13.66
C SER A 31 -37.46 5.27 12.93
N SER A 32 -36.53 6.08 13.46
CA SER A 32 -36.00 7.23 12.72
C SER A 32 -35.05 6.68 11.66
N LYS A 33 -35.62 6.38 10.49
CA LYS A 33 -34.92 6.35 9.20
C LYS A 33 -33.60 5.56 9.24
N VAL A 34 -33.70 4.25 9.08
CA VAL A 34 -32.60 3.52 8.41
C VAL A 34 -32.62 4.04 6.97
N HIS A 35 -31.90 5.13 6.74
CA HIS A 35 -31.43 5.45 5.40
C HIS A 35 -30.66 4.21 4.94
N PRO A 36 -30.88 3.67 3.72
CA PRO A 36 -29.97 2.68 3.18
C PRO A 36 -28.57 3.25 3.36
N GLU A 37 -27.66 2.53 4.02
CA GLU A 37 -26.29 3.01 4.25
C GLU A 37 -25.74 3.43 2.89
N GLU A 38 -25.71 4.74 2.65
CA GLU A 38 -25.09 5.27 1.44
C GLU A 38 -23.65 4.78 1.49
N PRO A 39 -23.10 4.25 0.37
CA PRO A 39 -21.73 3.81 0.37
C PRO A 39 -20.87 4.95 0.90
N PRO A 40 -19.94 4.67 1.83
CA PRO A 40 -19.16 5.72 2.46
C PRO A 40 -18.52 6.60 1.37
N PRO A 41 -18.43 7.93 1.59
CA PRO A 41 -17.90 8.82 0.57
C PRO A 41 -16.54 8.35 0.08
N ASP A 42 -16.30 8.44 -1.23
CA ASP A 42 -14.99 8.17 -1.80
C ASP A 42 -14.04 9.32 -1.44
N TYR A 43 -13.41 9.18 -0.27
CA TYR A 43 -12.48 10.15 0.27
C TYR A 43 -11.22 10.28 -0.58
N ILE A 44 -10.80 9.23 -1.29
CA ILE A 44 -9.65 9.30 -2.22
C ILE A 44 -10.02 10.21 -3.40
N ALA A 45 -11.19 10.02 -4.01
CA ALA A 45 -11.65 10.87 -5.10
C ALA A 45 -11.80 12.33 -4.66
N LEU A 46 -12.34 12.58 -3.47
CA LEU A 46 -12.44 13.93 -2.91
C LEU A 46 -11.05 14.55 -2.66
N GLY A 47 -10.13 13.79 -2.05
CA GLY A 47 -8.75 14.21 -1.85
C GLY A 47 -8.07 14.56 -3.17
N ASN A 48 -8.25 13.74 -4.20
CA ASN A 48 -7.71 13.98 -5.53
C ASN A 48 -8.28 15.23 -6.20
N LYS A 49 -9.58 15.53 -6.03
CA LYS A 49 -10.17 16.78 -6.53
C LYS A 49 -9.49 18.01 -5.95
N TYR A 50 -9.31 18.04 -4.63
CA TYR A 50 -8.61 19.15 -3.97
C TYR A 50 -7.10 19.17 -4.28
N PHE A 51 -6.47 18.01 -4.43
CA PHE A 51 -5.06 17.89 -4.77
C PHE A 51 -4.76 18.42 -6.19
N LEU A 52 -5.61 18.07 -7.16
CA LEU A 52 -5.45 18.44 -8.57
C LEU A 52 -6.13 19.78 -8.93
N GLY A 53 -7.09 20.24 -8.12
CA GLY A 53 -7.98 21.35 -8.47
C GLY A 53 -9.03 20.98 -9.52
N ASP A 54 -9.52 19.73 -9.52
CA ASP A 54 -10.50 19.24 -10.49
C ASP A 54 -11.93 19.62 -10.06
N GLY A 55 -12.47 20.66 -10.70
CA GLY A 55 -13.81 21.20 -10.39
C GLY A 55 -13.89 21.99 -9.08
N VAL A 56 -12.77 22.16 -8.37
CA VAL A 56 -12.61 22.95 -7.14
C VAL A 56 -11.29 23.71 -7.16
N GLU A 57 -11.14 24.74 -6.33
CA GLU A 57 -9.83 25.37 -6.13
C GLU A 57 -8.87 24.36 -5.48
N ARG A 58 -7.63 24.32 -5.96
CA ARG A 58 -6.61 23.42 -5.43
C ARG A 58 -6.27 23.82 -4.00
N ASP A 59 -6.43 22.88 -3.08
CA ASP A 59 -6.22 23.08 -1.64
C ASP A 59 -5.60 21.81 -1.05
N TYR A 60 -4.29 21.85 -0.80
CA TYR A 60 -3.57 20.70 -0.27
C TYR A 60 -3.96 20.37 1.17
N SER A 61 -4.38 21.35 1.97
CA SER A 61 -4.82 21.10 3.34
C SER A 61 -6.14 20.32 3.36
N GLN A 62 -7.06 20.65 2.44
CA GLN A 62 -8.28 19.86 2.27
C GLN A 62 -7.99 18.49 1.66
N ALA A 63 -7.09 18.40 0.69
CA ALA A 63 -6.67 17.11 0.14
C ALA A 63 -6.12 16.18 1.24
N ALA A 64 -5.22 16.69 2.07
CA ALA A 64 -4.66 16.00 3.22
C ALA A 64 -5.74 15.48 4.17
N MET A 65 -6.71 16.33 4.52
CA MET A 65 -7.82 15.95 5.39
C MET A 65 -8.61 14.77 4.80
N TYR A 66 -8.93 14.78 3.50
CA TYR A 66 -9.65 13.67 2.87
C TYR A 66 -8.81 12.41 2.75
N PHE A 67 -7.52 12.52 2.40
CA PHE A 67 -6.64 11.34 2.41
C PHE A 67 -6.48 10.77 3.82
N GLN A 68 -6.40 11.59 4.86
CA GLN A 68 -6.37 11.10 6.24
C GLN A 68 -7.65 10.33 6.59
N LYS A 69 -8.83 10.82 6.19
CA LYS A 69 -10.08 10.08 6.35
C LYS A 69 -10.10 8.76 5.60
N ALA A 70 -9.63 8.73 4.35
CA ALA A 70 -9.51 7.49 3.58
C ALA A 70 -8.54 6.50 4.24
N ALA A 71 -7.43 7.00 4.75
CA ALA A 71 -6.40 6.22 5.42
C ALA A 71 -6.90 5.59 6.74
N ASP A 72 -7.65 6.35 7.54
CA ASP A 72 -8.11 5.93 8.86
C ASP A 72 -9.42 5.12 8.83
N GLU A 73 -10.35 5.46 7.92
CA GLU A 73 -11.69 4.86 7.89
C GLU A 73 -11.82 3.72 6.87
N GLN A 74 -10.93 3.66 5.86
CA GLN A 74 -11.05 2.72 4.74
C GLN A 74 -9.81 1.85 4.55
N ASP A 75 -8.80 1.98 5.43
CA ASP A 75 -7.49 1.30 5.31
C ASP A 75 -6.89 1.42 3.89
N ALA A 76 -7.07 2.58 3.25
CA ALA A 76 -6.75 2.76 1.85
C ALA A 76 -5.23 2.93 1.62
N PRO A 77 -4.53 1.98 0.97
CA PRO A 77 -3.09 2.11 0.69
C PRO A 77 -2.73 3.34 -0.15
N GLU A 78 -3.59 3.68 -1.12
CA GLU A 78 -3.43 4.87 -1.97
C GLU A 78 -3.45 6.16 -1.13
N ALA A 79 -4.27 6.22 -0.07
CA ALA A 79 -4.37 7.39 0.78
C ALA A 79 -3.09 7.59 1.62
N TRP A 80 -2.58 6.51 2.21
CA TRP A 80 -1.29 6.52 2.90
C TRP A 80 -0.14 6.89 1.94
N PHE A 81 -0.19 6.41 0.69
CA PHE A 81 0.77 6.81 -0.34
C PHE A 81 0.70 8.31 -0.63
N MET A 82 -0.50 8.86 -0.81
CA MET A 82 -0.68 10.28 -1.09
C MET A 82 -0.24 11.16 0.09
N LEU A 83 -0.55 10.77 1.34
CA LEU A 83 -0.06 11.44 2.55
C LEU A 83 1.47 11.42 2.63
N GLY A 84 2.09 10.26 2.36
CA GLY A 84 3.54 10.13 2.33
C GLY A 84 4.20 11.08 1.33
N ARG A 85 3.63 11.19 0.12
CA ARG A 85 4.08 12.16 -0.88
C ARG A 85 3.92 13.60 -0.40
N MET A 86 2.76 13.92 0.20
CA MET A 86 2.47 15.26 0.68
C MET A 86 3.41 15.71 1.80
N HIS A 87 3.75 14.83 2.75
CA HIS A 87 4.75 15.10 3.79
C HIS A 87 6.15 15.30 3.19
N LEU A 88 6.55 14.49 2.20
CA LEU A 88 7.87 14.61 1.55
C LEU A 88 8.03 15.88 0.74
N GLU A 89 6.95 16.39 0.15
CA GLU A 89 6.94 17.58 -0.70
C GLU A 89 6.51 18.85 0.04
N GLY A 90 6.05 18.74 1.29
CA GLY A 90 5.51 19.88 2.06
C GLY A 90 4.21 20.43 1.47
N LEU A 91 3.33 19.56 0.96
CA LEU A 91 2.06 19.95 0.36
C LEU A 91 0.94 19.92 1.41
N GLY A 92 0.46 21.09 1.83
CA GLY A 92 -0.55 21.19 2.89
C GLY A 92 0.01 20.99 4.31
N PHE A 93 1.34 20.77 4.41
CA PHE A 93 2.10 20.56 5.63
C PHE A 93 3.46 21.26 5.52
N GLU A 94 4.19 21.36 6.63
CA GLU A 94 5.64 21.54 6.55
C GLU A 94 6.29 20.24 6.04
N GLN A 95 7.39 20.36 5.30
CA GLN A 95 8.09 19.20 4.77
C GLN A 95 8.67 18.34 5.90
N ASP A 96 8.31 17.05 5.93
CA ASP A 96 8.82 16.07 6.88
C ASP A 96 9.12 14.72 6.22
N ILE A 97 10.42 14.44 6.06
CA ILE A 97 10.89 13.20 5.44
C ILE A 97 10.59 11.97 6.30
N LYS A 98 10.63 12.11 7.63
CA LYS A 98 10.42 10.98 8.55
C LYS A 98 8.95 10.57 8.55
N GLU A 99 8.04 11.54 8.60
CA GLU A 99 6.62 11.24 8.55
C GLU A 99 6.21 10.73 7.17
N GLY A 100 6.75 11.31 6.09
CA GLY A 100 6.52 10.80 4.75
C GLY A 100 6.98 9.36 4.54
N ALA A 101 8.16 8.99 5.07
CA ALA A 101 8.65 7.61 5.05
C ALA A 101 7.75 6.66 5.86
N ARG A 102 7.20 7.12 6.99
CA ARG A 102 6.27 6.33 7.81
C ARG A 102 4.96 6.05 7.07
N ASP A 103 4.40 7.05 6.40
CA ASP A 103 3.17 6.87 5.65
C ASP A 103 3.37 5.97 4.42
N TYR A 104 4.50 6.09 3.71
CA TYR A 104 4.88 5.11 2.70
C TYR A 104 5.04 3.70 3.26
N ALA A 105 5.60 3.53 4.46
CA ALA A 105 5.70 2.22 5.09
C ALA A 105 4.32 1.63 5.40
N LYS A 106 3.35 2.44 5.87
CA LYS A 106 1.95 2.00 6.05
C LYS A 106 1.34 1.54 4.73
N ALA A 107 1.44 2.34 3.66
CA ALA A 107 0.96 1.97 2.33
C ALA A 107 1.62 0.68 1.80
N ALA A 108 2.94 0.56 1.95
CA ALA A 108 3.74 -0.57 1.52
C ALA A 108 3.35 -1.88 2.24
N ASN A 109 3.06 -1.79 3.54
CA ASN A 109 2.56 -2.92 4.34
C ASN A 109 1.16 -3.37 3.93
N LEU A 110 0.35 -2.44 3.41
CA LEU A 110 -0.97 -2.73 2.80
C LEU A 110 -0.87 -3.20 1.33
N GLY A 111 0.33 -3.42 0.81
CA GLY A 111 0.54 -3.98 -0.53
C GLY A 111 0.77 -2.97 -1.65
N HIS A 112 0.96 -1.69 -1.34
CA HIS A 112 1.16 -0.66 -2.35
C HIS A 112 2.58 -0.68 -2.94
N ASP A 113 2.73 -1.18 -4.18
CA ASP A 113 4.05 -1.40 -4.79
C ASP A 113 4.80 -0.10 -5.15
N GLU A 114 4.10 0.97 -5.54
CA GLU A 114 4.77 2.27 -5.76
C GLU A 114 5.24 2.85 -4.41
N ALA A 115 4.53 2.61 -3.30
CA ALA A 115 4.99 3.08 -1.98
C ALA A 115 6.22 2.29 -1.51
N ARG A 116 6.24 0.97 -1.75
CA ARG A 116 7.43 0.12 -1.54
C ARG A 116 8.62 0.66 -2.30
N TYR A 117 8.45 0.99 -3.58
CA TYR A 117 9.51 1.58 -4.39
C TYR A 117 9.99 2.92 -3.83
N GLN A 118 9.07 3.84 -3.49
CA GLN A 118 9.46 5.15 -2.98
C GLN A 118 10.19 5.05 -1.64
N LEU A 119 9.72 4.19 -0.73
CA LEU A 119 10.38 3.92 0.53
C LEU A 119 11.77 3.31 0.32
N ALA A 120 11.89 2.35 -0.58
CA ALA A 120 13.18 1.77 -0.95
C ALA A 120 14.13 2.81 -1.56
N ALA A 121 13.63 3.74 -2.37
CA ALA A 121 14.43 4.83 -2.94
C ALA A 121 14.95 5.79 -1.85
N LEU A 122 14.15 6.05 -0.81
CA LEU A 122 14.61 6.82 0.37
C LEU A 122 15.77 6.10 1.07
N PHE A 123 15.62 4.81 1.37
CA PHE A 123 16.69 4.01 1.98
C PHE A 123 17.94 3.91 1.10
N PHE A 124 17.76 3.74 -0.20
CA PHE A 124 18.86 3.72 -1.17
C PHE A 124 19.63 5.05 -1.14
N SER A 125 18.93 6.18 -1.11
CA SER A 125 19.57 7.50 -1.03
C SER A 125 20.35 7.73 0.26
N SER A 126 19.92 7.11 1.37
CA SER A 126 20.66 7.11 2.64
C SER A 126 21.70 6.00 2.76
N ARG A 127 21.93 5.21 1.70
CA ARG A 127 22.83 4.05 1.66
C ARG A 127 22.49 2.93 2.66
N ALA A 128 21.23 2.87 3.07
CA ALA A 128 20.65 1.76 3.83
C ALA A 128 20.20 0.69 2.81
N TYR A 129 21.19 0.01 2.22
CA TYR A 129 20.96 -0.86 1.06
C TYR A 129 20.25 -2.18 1.41
N ASP A 130 20.46 -2.68 2.63
CA ASP A 130 19.76 -3.84 3.16
C ASP A 130 18.26 -3.56 3.29
N GLU A 131 17.85 -2.44 3.88
CA GLU A 131 16.44 -2.07 3.93
C GLU A 131 15.89 -1.70 2.56
N ALA A 132 16.68 -1.01 1.71
CA ALA A 132 16.27 -0.70 0.35
C ALA A 132 15.92 -1.96 -0.44
N PHE A 133 16.71 -3.03 -0.31
CA PHE A 133 16.42 -4.31 -0.96
C PHE A 133 15.14 -4.95 -0.41
N ASP A 134 15.01 -5.01 0.93
CA ASP A 134 13.86 -5.64 1.59
C ASP A 134 12.53 -4.97 1.15
N TRP A 135 12.53 -3.65 0.92
CA TRP A 135 11.35 -2.93 0.40
C TRP A 135 11.19 -3.02 -1.12
N ALA A 136 12.26 -2.96 -1.90
CA ALA A 136 12.18 -2.95 -3.36
C ALA A 136 11.84 -4.32 -3.96
N ALA A 137 12.43 -5.40 -3.43
CA ALA A 137 12.36 -6.72 -4.04
C ALA A 137 10.92 -7.27 -4.19
N PRO A 138 10.02 -7.13 -3.19
CA PRO A 138 8.62 -7.53 -3.35
C PRO A 138 7.90 -6.77 -4.48
N ALA A 139 8.10 -5.46 -4.60
CA ALA A 139 7.51 -4.66 -5.67
C ALA A 139 8.09 -5.04 -7.04
N ALA A 140 9.40 -5.29 -7.10
CA ALA A 140 10.09 -5.75 -8.32
C ALA A 140 9.56 -7.11 -8.80
N LYS A 141 9.32 -8.04 -7.85
CA LYS A 141 8.68 -9.34 -8.08
C LYS A 141 7.25 -9.18 -8.58
N ASN A 142 6.52 -8.18 -8.09
CA ASN A 142 5.19 -7.79 -8.57
C ASN A 142 5.22 -6.95 -9.85
N ASN A 143 6.26 -7.10 -10.69
CA ASN A 143 6.35 -6.48 -12.00
C ASN A 143 6.46 -4.94 -12.02
N HIS A 144 6.82 -4.31 -10.89
CA HIS A 144 6.99 -2.85 -10.81
C HIS A 144 8.32 -2.40 -11.45
N ALA A 145 8.27 -1.72 -12.61
CA ALA A 145 9.44 -1.40 -13.43
C ALA A 145 10.54 -0.63 -12.69
N LYS A 146 10.18 0.44 -11.96
CA LYS A 146 11.17 1.23 -11.20
C LYS A 146 11.78 0.45 -10.04
N ALA A 147 11.04 -0.50 -9.46
CA ALA A 147 11.57 -1.35 -8.39
C ALA A 147 12.54 -2.38 -8.97
N GLN A 148 12.25 -2.94 -10.15
CA GLN A 148 13.17 -3.82 -10.88
C GLN A 148 14.48 -3.10 -11.20
N PHE A 149 14.41 -1.84 -11.66
CA PHE A 149 15.58 -1.00 -11.83
C PHE A 149 16.37 -0.84 -10.53
N LEU A 150 15.69 -0.48 -9.43
CA LEU A 150 16.33 -0.26 -8.14
C LEU A 150 17.01 -1.53 -7.59
N VAL A 151 16.39 -2.69 -7.73
CA VAL A 151 17.01 -3.98 -7.37
C VAL A 151 18.24 -4.26 -8.23
N GLY A 152 18.17 -3.97 -9.54
CA GLY A 152 19.34 -4.05 -10.42
C GLY A 152 20.49 -3.14 -9.96
N MET A 153 20.18 -1.89 -9.56
CA MET A 153 21.16 -0.97 -8.98
C MET A 153 21.78 -1.51 -7.69
N LEU A 154 20.98 -2.11 -6.82
CA LEU A 154 21.45 -2.72 -5.58
C LEU A 154 22.43 -3.89 -5.85
N PHE A 155 22.18 -4.72 -6.86
CA PHE A 155 23.14 -5.76 -7.26
C PHE A 155 24.44 -5.19 -7.84
N LEU A 156 24.38 -4.03 -8.53
CA LEU A 156 25.59 -3.33 -8.96
C LEU A 156 26.42 -2.82 -7.79
N GLU A 157 25.79 -2.38 -6.69
CA GLU A 157 26.53 -1.92 -5.50
C GLU A 157 27.38 -3.04 -4.86
N VAL A 158 26.94 -4.30 -4.96
CA VAL A 158 27.72 -5.47 -4.50
C VAL A 158 28.63 -6.07 -5.59
N GLY A 159 28.57 -5.54 -6.82
CA GLY A 159 29.35 -6.01 -7.96
C GLY A 159 28.81 -7.25 -8.66
N ASP A 160 27.55 -7.64 -8.41
CA ASP A 160 26.89 -8.75 -9.09
C ASP A 160 26.24 -8.28 -10.40
N ASN A 161 27.07 -8.23 -11.45
CA ASN A 161 26.63 -7.76 -12.77
C ASN A 161 25.62 -8.71 -13.42
N ASP A 162 25.66 -10.01 -13.12
CA ASP A 162 24.78 -10.99 -13.75
C ASP A 162 23.35 -10.81 -13.26
N LEU A 163 23.15 -10.77 -11.93
CA LEU A 163 21.84 -10.50 -11.34
C LEU A 163 21.36 -9.07 -11.64
N ALA A 164 22.29 -8.10 -11.68
CA ALA A 164 21.94 -6.75 -12.10
C ALA A 164 21.38 -6.73 -13.53
N LEU A 165 22.03 -7.37 -14.50
CA LEU A 165 21.56 -7.43 -15.89
C LEU A 165 20.21 -8.14 -16.01
N GLU A 166 19.94 -9.18 -15.22
CA GLU A 166 18.63 -9.83 -15.18
C GLU A 166 17.51 -8.84 -14.75
N TRP A 167 17.71 -8.11 -13.65
CA TRP A 167 16.72 -7.14 -13.17
C TRP A 167 16.58 -5.93 -14.09
N LEU A 168 17.69 -5.43 -14.63
CA LEU A 168 17.71 -4.33 -15.58
C LEU A 168 17.03 -4.72 -16.90
N ALA A 169 17.21 -5.93 -17.43
CA ALA A 169 16.51 -6.39 -18.63
C ALA A 169 14.98 -6.34 -18.46
N ARG A 170 14.47 -6.76 -17.29
CA ARG A 170 13.04 -6.72 -16.96
C ARG A 170 12.49 -5.29 -16.92
N SER A 171 13.23 -4.39 -16.29
CA SER A 171 12.91 -2.97 -16.23
C SER A 171 12.92 -2.30 -17.62
N ALA A 172 13.88 -2.67 -18.47
CA ALA A 172 14.04 -2.12 -19.82
C ALA A 172 12.85 -2.46 -20.73
N VAL A 173 12.35 -3.70 -20.69
CA VAL A 173 11.18 -4.12 -21.49
C VAL A 173 9.91 -3.34 -21.11
N LYS A 174 9.83 -2.84 -19.88
CA LYS A 174 8.73 -1.99 -19.40
C LYS A 174 8.91 -0.50 -19.75
N GLY A 175 9.95 -0.15 -20.51
CA GLY A 175 10.20 1.20 -20.98
C GLY A 175 10.81 2.13 -19.93
N HIS A 176 11.41 1.60 -18.86
CA HIS A 176 12.15 2.45 -17.93
C HIS A 176 13.46 2.92 -18.57
N ALA A 177 13.45 4.16 -19.06
CA ALA A 177 14.51 4.73 -19.89
C ALA A 177 15.95 4.68 -19.31
N PRO A 178 16.18 4.90 -18.00
CA PRO A 178 17.54 4.87 -17.43
C PRO A 178 18.29 3.55 -17.64
N THR A 179 17.55 2.46 -17.78
CA THR A 179 18.07 1.09 -17.78
C THR A 179 18.98 0.79 -18.97
N ALA A 180 18.66 1.30 -20.16
CA ALA A 180 19.40 0.99 -21.39
C ALA A 180 20.85 1.50 -21.37
N GLY A 181 21.08 2.68 -20.79
CA GLY A 181 22.43 3.24 -20.67
C GLY A 181 23.32 2.43 -19.74
N ILE A 182 22.75 1.91 -18.64
CA ILE A 182 23.47 1.09 -17.67
C ILE A 182 23.83 -0.26 -18.29
N ILE A 183 22.88 -0.93 -18.94
CA ILE A 183 23.12 -2.19 -19.66
C ILE A 183 24.26 -2.04 -20.67
N ALA A 184 24.25 -0.98 -21.47
CA ALA A 184 25.32 -0.69 -22.43
C ALA A 184 26.67 -0.43 -21.75
N SER A 185 26.67 0.26 -20.60
CA SER A 185 27.90 0.50 -19.82
C SER A 185 28.52 -0.77 -19.21
N LEU A 186 27.68 -1.79 -18.95
CA LEU A 186 28.12 -3.13 -18.53
C LEU A 186 28.62 -3.98 -19.72
N GLY A 187 28.56 -3.45 -20.95
CA GLY A 187 29.02 -4.13 -22.16
C GLY A 187 28.05 -5.17 -22.73
N ALA A 188 26.83 -5.25 -22.20
CA ALA A 188 25.81 -6.19 -22.69
C ALA A 188 25.03 -5.59 -23.86
N SER A 189 24.90 -6.34 -24.95
CA SER A 189 24.02 -5.97 -26.05
C SER A 189 22.62 -6.57 -25.85
N PRO A 190 21.57 -6.07 -26.52
CA PRO A 190 20.20 -6.57 -26.33
C PRO A 190 20.03 -8.08 -26.57
N GLN A 191 20.88 -8.69 -27.41
CA GLN A 191 20.84 -10.12 -27.72
C GLN A 191 21.54 -10.99 -26.66
N ASP A 192 22.37 -10.39 -25.81
CA ASP A 192 23.10 -11.06 -24.73
C ASP A 192 22.32 -11.02 -23.41
N LEU A 193 21.21 -10.27 -23.37
CA LEU A 193 20.43 -10.09 -22.16
C LEU A 193 19.68 -11.38 -21.78
N PRO A 194 19.62 -11.70 -20.48
CA PRO A 194 18.75 -12.75 -19.97
C PRO A 194 17.30 -12.52 -20.38
N ASP A 195 16.54 -13.60 -20.61
CA ASP A 195 15.12 -13.51 -20.94
C ASP A 195 14.35 -12.80 -19.80
N PRO A 196 13.84 -11.57 -20.02
CA PRO A 196 13.17 -10.79 -18.98
C PRO A 196 11.81 -11.39 -18.60
N SER A 197 11.28 -12.35 -19.37
CA SER A 197 10.05 -13.08 -19.07
C SER A 197 10.28 -14.36 -18.26
N ALA A 198 11.52 -14.79 -18.08
CA ALA A 198 11.85 -15.98 -17.30
C ALA A 198 11.33 -15.86 -15.85
N PRO A 199 10.94 -16.97 -15.19
CA PRO A 199 10.54 -16.94 -13.79
C PRO A 199 11.63 -16.34 -12.89
N ILE A 200 11.22 -15.62 -11.85
CA ILE A 200 12.16 -15.09 -10.85
C ILE A 200 12.70 -16.26 -10.02
N ARG A 201 14.02 -16.39 -10.00
CA ARG A 201 14.75 -17.44 -9.26
C ARG A 201 14.94 -17.04 -7.80
N GLU A 202 15.25 -18.01 -6.93
CA GLU A 202 15.38 -17.77 -5.49
C GLU A 202 16.57 -16.86 -5.15
N ASP A 203 17.69 -17.02 -5.85
CA ASP A 203 18.89 -16.19 -5.71
C ASP A 203 18.64 -14.72 -6.07
N MET A 204 17.78 -14.44 -7.04
CA MET A 204 17.39 -13.06 -7.40
C MET A 204 16.66 -12.33 -6.26
N MET A 205 16.07 -13.08 -5.32
CA MET A 205 15.31 -12.55 -4.18
C MET A 205 16.10 -12.62 -2.87
N ALA A 206 17.32 -13.16 -2.90
CA ALA A 206 18.21 -13.16 -1.74
C ALA A 206 18.79 -11.76 -1.55
N ASN A 207 18.61 -11.19 -0.36
CA ASN A 207 19.17 -9.87 -0.03
C ASN A 207 20.70 -9.97 0.04
N PRO A 208 21.45 -9.31 -0.86
CA PRO A 208 22.90 -9.48 -0.97
C PRO A 208 23.69 -8.71 0.10
N PHE A 209 23.02 -7.94 0.95
CA PHE A 209 23.63 -7.13 2.01
C PHE A 209 23.57 -7.82 3.39
N LYS A 210 23.08 -9.06 3.46
CA LYS A 210 22.93 -9.86 4.69
C LYS A 210 24.00 -10.93 4.82
#